data_AF-A0A022PMN9-F1
#
_entry.id   AF-A0A022PMN9-F1
#
_cell.length_a   1.000
_cell.length_b   1.000
_cell.length_c   1.000
_cell.angle_alpha   90.00
_cell.angle_beta   90.00
_cell.angle_gamma   90.00
#
_symmetry.space_group_name_H-M   'P 1'
#
loop_
_entity.id
_entity.type
_entity.pdbx_description
1 polymer ?
#
loop_
_entity_poly.entity_id
_entity_poly.type
_entity_poly.pdbx_seq_one_letter_code
_entity_poly.pdbx_strand_id
1 'polypeptide(L)'
;MKSTEKPNLIAVPFASAGDYNEIATKSTESSLAKGVATYPSGFPPLTMTAISAGGIPPSGKDMNGILNDITTAIRYSMSGGLYSYNADFSAAIDGYPKGAIVASSDGSKIWWNRVEDNNTDPDSTSVSGWKNLLADPNGLFLQKANNLSDINNKATARNNLGLGEIATQDFIPDATLIEKGITQLTDKTGNSNTLAATQKLVSDVNDNANNKLAKNQNGADIFNKTEFVKNIGLSEMVVLAKGAVPNSRKINGKPLPGDISLNAGDVGSYAKSESDNTFLRISSNKTATVGNLLIDSKTPFPKLRFKSKDGYILGINGSEGKLLHIYSDDPVCAD
;
A
#
# COMPACT_ATOMS: atom_id res chain seq x y z
N MET A 1 -52.13 -45.78 8.10
CA MET A 1 -51.02 -46.63 8.59
C MET A 1 -49.88 -45.73 9.01
N LYS A 2 -49.26 -45.98 10.17
CA LYS A 2 -48.03 -45.29 10.55
C LYS A 2 -46.89 -45.73 9.64
N SER A 3 -45.86 -44.90 9.45
CA SER A 3 -44.67 -45.27 8.66
C SER A 3 -43.96 -46.53 9.18
N THR A 4 -44.22 -46.91 10.43
CA THR A 4 -43.73 -48.12 11.11
C THR A 4 -44.59 -49.36 10.91
N GLU A 5 -45.81 -49.24 10.37
CA GLU A 5 -46.76 -50.33 10.16
C GLU A 5 -46.80 -50.69 8.67
N LYS A 6 -45.69 -51.20 8.13
CA LYS A 6 -45.63 -51.57 6.71
C LYS A 6 -46.14 -53.00 6.50
N PRO A 7 -46.95 -53.26 5.45
CA PRO A 7 -47.30 -54.62 5.05
C PRO A 7 -46.07 -55.49 4.76
N ASN A 8 -46.26 -56.81 4.79
CA ASN A 8 -45.22 -57.76 4.38
C ASN A 8 -44.83 -57.55 2.91
N LEU A 9 -43.53 -57.62 2.62
CA LEU A 9 -43.01 -57.54 1.26
C LEU A 9 -43.12 -58.90 0.55
N ILE A 10 -43.62 -58.89 -0.68
CA ILE A 10 -43.67 -60.08 -1.53
C ILE A 10 -42.31 -60.29 -2.20
N ALA A 11 -41.52 -61.23 -1.69
CA ALA A 11 -40.21 -61.54 -2.25
C ALA A 11 -40.29 -62.38 -3.53
N VAL A 12 -41.30 -63.25 -3.64
CA VAL A 12 -41.48 -64.22 -4.73
C VAL A 12 -42.94 -64.19 -5.19
N PRO A 13 -43.21 -64.00 -6.50
CA PRO A 13 -44.58 -64.08 -7.03
C PRO A 13 -45.21 -65.44 -6.79
N PHE A 14 -46.52 -65.45 -6.58
CA PHE A 14 -47.30 -66.67 -6.38
C PHE A 14 -47.17 -67.60 -7.59
N ALA A 15 -47.05 -68.91 -7.35
CA ALA A 15 -46.87 -69.91 -8.41
C ALA A 15 -45.69 -69.65 -9.39
N SER A 16 -44.68 -68.86 -9.02
CA SER A 16 -43.51 -68.57 -9.88
C SER A 16 -42.69 -69.80 -10.31
N ALA A 17 -42.74 -70.89 -9.54
CA ALA A 17 -42.16 -72.19 -9.88
C ALA A 17 -43.23 -73.28 -10.10
N GLY A 18 -44.51 -72.89 -10.15
CA GLY A 18 -45.65 -73.79 -10.31
C GLY A 18 -46.31 -73.66 -11.68
N ASP A 19 -47.24 -74.57 -11.97
CA ASP A 19 -48.03 -74.51 -13.20
C ASP A 19 -49.05 -73.37 -13.14
N TYR A 20 -49.02 -72.49 -14.13
CA TYR A 20 -50.03 -71.46 -14.35
C TYR A 20 -50.28 -71.24 -15.85
N ASN A 21 -51.43 -70.66 -16.17
CA ASN A 21 -51.74 -70.17 -17.50
C ASN A 21 -51.61 -68.64 -17.50
N GLU A 22 -51.05 -68.07 -18.57
CA GLU A 22 -51.13 -66.62 -18.77
C GLU A 22 -52.58 -66.20 -18.99
N ILE A 23 -52.99 -65.11 -18.33
CA ILE A 23 -54.36 -64.62 -18.40
C ILE A 23 -54.48 -63.73 -19.63
N ALA A 24 -55.24 -64.19 -20.62
CA ALA A 24 -55.40 -63.46 -21.87
C ALA A 24 -56.09 -62.09 -21.64
N THR A 25 -55.67 -61.08 -22.40
CA THR A 25 -56.25 -59.72 -22.35
C THR A 25 -57.58 -59.60 -23.09
N LYS A 26 -58.00 -60.64 -23.80
CA LYS A 26 -59.26 -60.72 -24.55
C LYS A 26 -59.96 -62.05 -24.32
N SER A 27 -61.28 -62.03 -24.20
CA SER A 27 -62.10 -63.25 -24.24
C SER A 27 -62.45 -63.61 -25.68
N THR A 28 -62.43 -64.90 -25.97
CA THR A 28 -62.87 -65.51 -27.23
C THR A 28 -63.98 -66.52 -26.98
N GLU A 29 -64.78 -66.84 -27.99
CA GLU A 29 -65.80 -67.89 -27.91
C GLU A 29 -65.22 -69.23 -27.40
N SER A 30 -64.02 -69.57 -27.88
CA SER A 30 -63.27 -70.76 -27.43
C SER A 30 -62.91 -70.70 -25.95
N SER A 31 -62.41 -69.56 -25.45
CA SER A 31 -62.08 -69.42 -24.02
C SER A 31 -63.32 -69.55 -23.12
N LEU A 32 -64.45 -68.97 -23.53
CA LEU A 32 -65.71 -69.05 -22.79
C LEU A 32 -66.26 -70.48 -22.76
N ALA A 33 -66.26 -71.16 -23.93
CA ALA A 33 -66.75 -72.53 -24.06
C ALA A 33 -65.87 -73.57 -23.36
N LYS A 34 -64.59 -73.27 -23.12
CA LYS A 34 -63.65 -74.13 -22.38
C LYS A 34 -63.51 -73.74 -20.91
N GLY A 35 -64.23 -72.72 -20.45
CA GLY A 35 -64.17 -72.24 -19.09
C GLY A 35 -62.82 -71.63 -18.69
N VAL A 36 -62.06 -71.10 -19.65
CA VAL A 36 -60.74 -70.48 -19.43
C VAL A 36 -60.92 -69.06 -18.92
N ALA A 37 -60.18 -68.70 -17.87
CA ALA A 37 -60.20 -67.34 -17.35
C ALA A 37 -59.41 -66.35 -18.21
N THR A 38 -59.93 -65.15 -18.36
CA THR A 38 -59.26 -64.02 -19.04
C THR A 38 -59.48 -62.74 -18.25
N TYR A 39 -58.76 -61.67 -18.59
CA TYR A 39 -58.96 -60.37 -17.95
C TYR A 39 -60.39 -59.82 -18.12
N PRO A 40 -61.00 -59.85 -19.32
CA PRO A 40 -62.37 -59.34 -19.47
C PRO A 40 -63.47 -60.21 -18.85
N SER A 41 -63.39 -61.54 -18.97
CA SER A 41 -64.47 -62.42 -18.48
C SER A 41 -64.26 -62.94 -17.07
N GLY A 42 -63.08 -62.74 -16.48
CA GLY A 42 -62.70 -63.44 -15.24
C GLY A 42 -62.87 -64.95 -15.43
N PHE A 43 -63.32 -65.64 -14.38
CA PHE A 43 -63.82 -67.01 -14.49
C PHE A 43 -65.20 -66.99 -15.20
N PRO A 44 -65.33 -67.57 -16.40
CA PRO A 44 -66.55 -67.43 -17.20
C PRO A 44 -67.73 -68.23 -16.61
N PRO A 45 -68.99 -67.95 -16.98
CA PRO A 45 -70.18 -68.58 -16.39
C PRO A 45 -70.21 -70.11 -16.43
N LEU A 46 -69.55 -70.74 -17.42
CA LEU A 46 -69.40 -72.20 -17.49
C LEU A 46 -68.74 -72.76 -16.22
N THR A 47 -67.84 -71.96 -15.61
CA THR A 47 -67.15 -72.35 -14.37
C THR A 47 -67.96 -72.16 -13.09
N MET A 48 -69.09 -71.46 -13.19
CA MET A 48 -70.01 -71.16 -12.10
C MET A 48 -71.33 -71.93 -12.23
N THR A 49 -71.46 -72.74 -13.28
CA THR A 49 -72.60 -73.63 -13.50
C THR A 49 -72.40 -74.92 -12.72
N ALA A 50 -73.47 -75.46 -12.13
CA ALA A 50 -73.38 -76.73 -11.40
C ALA A 50 -72.85 -77.84 -12.31
N ILE A 51 -72.01 -78.74 -11.77
CA ILE A 51 -71.45 -79.87 -12.53
C ILE A 51 -72.58 -80.75 -13.08
N SER A 52 -73.67 -80.92 -12.32
CA SER A 52 -74.87 -81.64 -12.76
C SER A 52 -75.60 -80.99 -13.95
N ALA A 53 -75.33 -79.71 -14.23
CA ALA A 53 -75.86 -78.96 -15.35
C ALA A 53 -74.82 -78.74 -16.48
N GLY A 54 -73.70 -79.48 -16.45
CA GLY A 54 -72.66 -79.40 -17.48
C GLY A 54 -71.60 -78.32 -17.25
N GLY A 55 -71.56 -77.70 -16.08
CA GLY A 55 -70.47 -76.78 -15.71
C GLY A 55 -69.16 -77.51 -15.41
N ILE A 56 -68.07 -76.76 -15.39
CA ILE A 56 -66.72 -77.26 -15.06
C ILE A 56 -66.15 -76.47 -13.88
N PRO A 57 -65.27 -77.00 -13.02
CA PRO A 57 -64.63 -76.17 -12.01
C PRO A 57 -63.66 -75.15 -12.64
N PRO A 58 -63.44 -73.98 -12.00
CA PRO A 58 -62.36 -73.09 -12.37
C PRO A 58 -61.00 -73.82 -12.43
N SER A 59 -60.21 -73.54 -13.47
CA SER A 59 -58.87 -74.11 -13.62
C SER A 59 -57.94 -73.58 -12.52
N GLY A 60 -57.27 -74.48 -11.80
CA GLY A 60 -56.22 -74.10 -10.85
C GLY A 60 -55.04 -73.36 -11.50
N LYS A 61 -54.75 -73.66 -12.78
CA LYS A 61 -53.70 -72.95 -13.54
C LYS A 61 -54.10 -71.50 -13.84
N ASP A 62 -55.39 -71.25 -14.06
CA ASP A 62 -55.91 -69.90 -14.29
C ASP A 62 -55.91 -69.08 -12.98
N MET A 63 -56.29 -69.72 -11.86
CA MET A 63 -56.17 -69.10 -10.53
C MET A 63 -54.71 -68.76 -10.21
N ASN A 64 -53.78 -69.69 -10.43
CA ASN A 64 -52.36 -69.44 -10.25
C ASN A 64 -51.86 -68.32 -11.17
N GLY A 65 -52.36 -68.24 -12.40
CA GLY A 65 -52.00 -67.23 -13.39
C GLY A 65 -52.34 -65.82 -12.94
N ILE A 66 -53.59 -65.59 -12.56
CA ILE A 66 -54.01 -64.26 -12.10
C ILE A 66 -53.33 -63.85 -10.79
N LEU A 67 -53.08 -64.80 -9.87
CA LEU A 67 -52.33 -64.54 -8.64
C LEU A 67 -50.85 -64.23 -8.92
N ASN A 68 -50.23 -64.93 -9.87
CA ASN A 68 -48.87 -64.65 -10.30
C ASN A 68 -48.74 -63.24 -10.88
N ASP A 69 -49.65 -62.85 -11.77
CA ASP A 69 -49.63 -61.54 -12.43
C ASP A 69 -49.79 -60.40 -11.40
N ILE A 70 -50.81 -60.49 -10.53
CA ILE A 70 -51.05 -59.52 -9.45
C ILE A 70 -49.85 -59.43 -8.50
N THR A 71 -49.31 -60.57 -8.05
CA THR A 71 -48.19 -60.56 -7.10
C THR A 71 -46.88 -60.08 -7.73
N THR A 72 -46.71 -60.25 -9.04
CA THR A 72 -45.59 -59.69 -9.81
C THR A 72 -45.67 -58.17 -9.86
N ALA A 73 -46.84 -57.60 -10.18
CA ALA A 73 -47.07 -56.15 -10.17
C ALA A 73 -46.87 -55.54 -8.78
N ILE A 74 -47.40 -56.19 -7.73
CA ILE A 74 -47.22 -55.75 -6.33
C ILE A 74 -45.74 -55.77 -5.94
N ARG A 75 -45.02 -56.85 -6.27
CA ARG A 75 -43.58 -56.97 -5.98
C ARG A 75 -42.79 -55.85 -6.65
N TYR A 76 -43.08 -55.53 -7.90
CA TYR A 76 -42.44 -54.42 -8.62
C TYR A 76 -42.60 -53.11 -7.86
N SER A 77 -43.84 -52.75 -7.48
CA SER A 77 -44.11 -51.53 -6.72
C SER A 77 -43.47 -51.55 -5.32
N MET A 78 -43.53 -52.67 -4.60
CA MET A 78 -42.90 -52.86 -3.28
C MET A 78 -41.38 -52.72 -3.30
N SER A 79 -40.74 -53.07 -4.42
CA SER A 79 -39.30 -52.90 -4.63
C SER A 79 -38.89 -51.47 -4.99
N GLY A 80 -39.85 -50.53 -5.06
CA GLY A 80 -39.63 -49.14 -5.47
C GLY A 80 -39.72 -48.91 -6.98
N GLY A 81 -40.19 -49.90 -7.74
CA GLY A 81 -40.39 -49.78 -9.18
C GLY A 81 -41.46 -48.75 -9.54
N LEU A 82 -41.14 -47.90 -10.51
CA LEU A 82 -42.07 -46.95 -11.12
C LEU A 82 -42.24 -47.30 -12.59
N TYR A 83 -43.47 -47.56 -13.02
CA TYR A 83 -43.75 -47.87 -14.42
C TYR A 83 -43.35 -46.69 -15.32
N SER A 84 -42.76 -47.00 -16.46
CA SER A 84 -42.52 -46.02 -17.52
C SER A 84 -43.77 -45.82 -18.36
N TYR A 85 -43.81 -44.71 -19.11
CA TYR A 85 -44.86 -44.51 -20.11
C TYR A 85 -44.90 -45.71 -21.07
N ASN A 86 -46.12 -46.16 -21.37
CA ASN A 86 -46.37 -47.24 -22.30
C ASN A 86 -47.51 -46.80 -23.22
N ALA A 87 -47.23 -46.73 -24.53
CA ALA A 87 -48.16 -46.21 -25.53
C ALA A 87 -49.41 -47.10 -25.67
N ASP A 88 -49.24 -48.42 -25.66
CA ASP A 88 -50.34 -49.37 -25.79
C ASP A 88 -51.28 -49.29 -24.58
N PHE A 89 -50.71 -49.20 -23.38
CA PHE A 89 -51.47 -49.00 -22.15
C PHE A 89 -52.19 -47.65 -22.15
N SER A 90 -51.47 -46.57 -22.52
CA SER A 90 -52.05 -45.23 -22.65
C SER A 90 -53.29 -45.26 -23.55
N ALA A 91 -53.17 -45.86 -24.74
CA ALA A 91 -54.29 -45.98 -25.67
C ALA A 91 -55.43 -46.84 -25.11
N ALA A 92 -55.14 -47.88 -24.34
CA ALA A 92 -56.15 -48.75 -23.75
C ALA A 92 -56.95 -48.10 -22.60
N ILE A 93 -56.40 -47.06 -21.95
CA ILE A 93 -57.04 -46.34 -20.84
C ILE A 93 -57.46 -44.91 -21.22
N ASP A 94 -57.48 -44.59 -22.52
CA ASP A 94 -57.76 -43.24 -23.07
C ASP A 94 -56.78 -42.14 -22.63
N GLY A 95 -55.58 -42.53 -22.18
CA GLY A 95 -54.50 -41.64 -21.76
C GLY A 95 -54.27 -41.68 -20.25
N TYR A 96 -53.07 -41.28 -19.83
CA TYR A 96 -52.77 -41.21 -18.40
C TYR A 96 -53.57 -40.07 -17.74
N PRO A 97 -54.20 -40.31 -16.57
CA PRO A 97 -54.97 -39.29 -15.86
C PRO A 97 -54.05 -38.24 -15.21
N LYS A 98 -54.61 -37.07 -14.90
CA LYS A 98 -53.88 -36.03 -14.18
C LYS A 98 -53.40 -36.56 -12.83
N GLY A 99 -52.15 -36.27 -12.50
CA GLY A 99 -51.52 -36.75 -11.28
C GLY A 99 -50.77 -38.07 -11.44
N ALA A 100 -50.88 -38.75 -12.58
CA ALA A 100 -50.07 -39.94 -12.87
C ALA A 100 -48.57 -39.64 -12.75
N ILE A 101 -47.83 -40.62 -12.22
CA ILE A 101 -46.36 -40.57 -12.10
C ILE A 101 -45.79 -41.75 -12.88
N VAL A 102 -44.87 -41.45 -13.79
CA VAL A 102 -44.13 -42.46 -14.56
C VAL A 102 -42.64 -42.15 -14.52
N ALA A 103 -41.81 -43.18 -14.59
CA ALA A 103 -40.36 -43.01 -14.77
C ALA A 103 -40.01 -42.82 -16.24
N SER A 104 -38.89 -42.15 -16.54
CA SER A 104 -38.29 -42.26 -17.87
C SER A 104 -37.82 -43.69 -18.15
N SER A 105 -37.75 -44.04 -19.43
CA SER A 105 -37.24 -45.31 -19.96
C SER A 105 -35.81 -45.64 -19.48
N ASP A 106 -34.97 -44.62 -19.27
CA ASP A 106 -33.62 -44.74 -18.73
C ASP A 106 -33.54 -44.64 -17.18
N GLY A 107 -34.67 -44.40 -16.51
CA GLY A 107 -34.76 -44.21 -15.06
C GLY A 107 -34.17 -42.90 -14.52
N SER A 108 -33.68 -41.99 -15.38
CA SER A 108 -33.05 -40.72 -14.96
C SER A 108 -34.03 -39.63 -14.54
N LYS A 109 -35.32 -39.76 -14.89
CA LYS A 109 -36.37 -38.76 -14.64
C LYS A 109 -37.60 -39.40 -14.00
N ILE A 110 -38.29 -38.60 -13.20
CA ILE A 110 -39.64 -38.91 -12.71
C ILE A 110 -40.57 -37.87 -13.31
N TRP A 111 -41.52 -38.31 -14.11
CA TRP A 111 -42.48 -37.48 -14.80
C TRP A 111 -43.80 -37.44 -14.03
N TRP A 112 -44.31 -36.24 -13.80
CA TRP A 112 -45.61 -35.99 -13.21
C TRP A 112 -46.58 -35.41 -14.24
N ASN A 113 -47.70 -36.09 -14.46
CA ASN A 113 -48.73 -35.67 -15.39
C ASN A 113 -49.59 -34.54 -14.83
N ARG A 114 -49.79 -33.47 -15.60
CA ARG A 114 -50.54 -32.28 -15.20
C ARG A 114 -51.90 -32.14 -15.89
N VAL A 115 -52.21 -33.01 -16.85
CA VAL A 115 -53.44 -32.97 -17.67
C VAL A 115 -54.15 -34.32 -17.65
N GLU A 116 -55.46 -34.33 -17.87
CA GLU A 116 -56.21 -35.57 -18.08
C GLU A 116 -55.90 -36.17 -19.46
N ASP A 117 -56.21 -37.46 -19.63
CA ASP A 117 -56.19 -38.17 -20.92
C ASP A 117 -54.86 -37.99 -21.70
N ASN A 118 -53.74 -37.94 -20.96
CA ASN A 118 -52.45 -37.62 -21.54
C ASN A 118 -51.88 -38.81 -22.30
N ASN A 119 -51.90 -38.71 -23.63
CA ASN A 119 -51.36 -39.69 -24.55
C ASN A 119 -49.94 -39.36 -25.05
N THR A 120 -49.33 -38.29 -24.55
CA THR A 120 -48.00 -37.87 -24.97
C THR A 120 -46.93 -38.69 -24.26
N ASP A 121 -45.93 -39.19 -24.99
CA ASP A 121 -44.74 -39.82 -24.40
C ASP A 121 -43.83 -38.74 -23.76
N PRO A 122 -43.59 -38.78 -22.43
CA PRO A 122 -42.76 -37.80 -21.73
C PRO A 122 -41.26 -37.87 -22.07
N ASP A 123 -40.77 -38.96 -22.67
CA ASP A 123 -39.36 -39.07 -23.11
C ASP A 123 -39.19 -38.67 -24.58
N SER A 124 -40.27 -38.31 -25.27
CA SER A 124 -40.22 -37.79 -26.63
C SER A 124 -39.72 -36.33 -26.66
N THR A 125 -39.58 -35.78 -27.88
CA THR A 125 -39.23 -34.37 -28.07
C THR A 125 -40.31 -33.40 -27.58
N SER A 126 -41.55 -33.87 -27.40
CA SER A 126 -42.67 -33.10 -26.87
C SER A 126 -43.05 -33.62 -25.48
N VAL A 127 -42.73 -32.86 -24.45
CA VAL A 127 -43.04 -33.22 -23.05
C VAL A 127 -44.38 -32.63 -22.57
N SER A 128 -45.32 -32.45 -23.50
CA SER A 128 -46.60 -31.78 -23.23
C SER A 128 -47.36 -32.48 -22.09
N GLY A 129 -47.94 -31.69 -21.18
CA GLY A 129 -48.63 -32.21 -19.99
C GLY A 129 -47.72 -32.74 -18.88
N TRP A 130 -46.46 -33.08 -19.16
CA TRP A 130 -45.54 -33.66 -18.17
C TRP A 130 -44.65 -32.62 -17.48
N LYS A 131 -44.25 -32.89 -16.23
CA LYS A 131 -43.24 -32.13 -15.48
C LYS A 131 -42.24 -33.10 -14.90
N ASN A 132 -40.95 -32.89 -15.18
CA ASN A 132 -39.89 -33.66 -14.52
C ASN A 132 -39.78 -33.17 -13.06
N LEU A 133 -40.01 -34.06 -12.10
CA LEU A 133 -39.92 -33.80 -10.66
C LEU A 133 -38.48 -33.79 -10.14
N LEU A 134 -37.55 -34.40 -10.89
CA LEU A 134 -36.12 -34.38 -10.58
C LEU A 134 -35.37 -33.23 -11.28
N ALA A 135 -36.00 -32.59 -12.27
CA ALA A 135 -35.51 -31.30 -12.75
C ALA A 135 -35.74 -30.25 -11.66
N ASP A 136 -34.78 -29.34 -11.45
CA ASP A 136 -34.90 -28.26 -10.47
C ASP A 136 -36.28 -27.60 -10.61
N PRO A 137 -37.21 -27.87 -9.67
CA PRO A 137 -38.62 -27.69 -9.95
C PRO A 137 -38.99 -26.20 -10.10
N ASN A 138 -38.17 -25.29 -9.57
CA ASN A 138 -38.43 -23.85 -9.53
C ASN A 138 -37.20 -22.97 -9.81
N GLY A 139 -36.09 -23.51 -10.32
CA GLY A 139 -34.83 -22.74 -10.36
C GLY A 139 -34.39 -22.34 -8.95
N LEU A 140 -34.61 -23.23 -7.98
CA LEU A 140 -34.23 -23.03 -6.58
C LEU A 140 -32.71 -22.82 -6.47
N PHE A 141 -31.96 -23.34 -7.45
CA PHE A 141 -30.54 -23.16 -7.58
C PHE A 141 -30.18 -22.52 -8.92
N LEU A 142 -29.14 -21.69 -8.90
CA LEU A 142 -28.51 -21.20 -10.13
C LEU A 142 -27.87 -22.37 -10.87
N GLN A 143 -28.13 -22.48 -12.17
CA GLN A 143 -27.57 -23.54 -12.99
C GLN A 143 -26.25 -23.07 -13.60
N LYS A 144 -25.18 -23.83 -13.35
CA LYS A 144 -23.85 -23.54 -13.90
C LYS A 144 -23.86 -23.36 -15.43
N ALA A 145 -24.67 -24.15 -16.13
CA ALA A 145 -24.78 -24.11 -17.59
C ALA A 145 -25.37 -22.79 -18.13
N ASN A 146 -26.17 -22.08 -17.33
CA ASN A 146 -26.86 -20.87 -17.74
C ASN A 146 -25.99 -19.61 -17.61
N ASN A 147 -24.77 -19.72 -17.08
CA ASN A 147 -23.84 -18.60 -16.92
C ASN A 147 -24.50 -17.33 -16.32
N LEU A 148 -25.25 -17.51 -15.22
CA LEU A 148 -25.97 -16.45 -14.50
C LEU A 148 -27.14 -15.80 -15.26
N SER A 149 -27.49 -16.28 -16.45
CA SER A 149 -28.65 -15.77 -17.20
C SER A 149 -29.97 -16.02 -16.46
N ASP A 150 -30.01 -17.04 -15.60
CA ASP A 150 -31.10 -17.45 -14.72
C ASP A 150 -31.16 -16.69 -13.38
N ILE A 151 -30.31 -15.68 -13.16
CA ILE A 151 -30.55 -14.71 -12.08
C ILE A 151 -31.84 -13.93 -12.37
N ASN A 152 -32.83 -14.10 -11.49
CA ASN A 152 -34.15 -13.45 -11.56
C ASN A 152 -34.07 -11.92 -11.66
N ASN A 153 -33.33 -11.28 -10.76
CA ASN A 153 -33.13 -9.83 -10.77
C ASN A 153 -31.63 -9.50 -10.78
N LYS A 154 -31.10 -9.29 -11.99
CA LYS A 154 -29.68 -8.98 -12.21
C LYS A 154 -29.27 -7.66 -11.56
N ALA A 155 -30.16 -6.67 -11.51
CA ALA A 155 -29.88 -5.38 -10.88
C ALA A 155 -29.72 -5.51 -9.35
N THR A 156 -30.67 -6.19 -8.69
CA THR A 156 -30.57 -6.48 -7.24
C THR A 156 -29.35 -7.35 -6.93
N ALA A 157 -29.04 -8.34 -7.76
CA ALA A 157 -27.84 -9.15 -7.58
C ALA A 157 -26.55 -8.32 -7.61
N ARG A 158 -26.41 -7.40 -8.59
CA ARG A 158 -25.27 -6.47 -8.65
C ARG A 158 -25.21 -5.53 -7.45
N ASN A 159 -26.37 -5.04 -6.98
CA ASN A 159 -26.44 -4.20 -5.79
C ASN A 159 -26.01 -4.94 -4.52
N ASN A 160 -26.44 -6.18 -4.34
CA ASN A 160 -26.04 -7.01 -3.19
C ASN A 160 -24.54 -7.32 -3.17
N LEU A 161 -23.90 -7.37 -4.34
CA LEU A 161 -22.44 -7.53 -4.47
C LEU A 161 -21.68 -6.20 -4.29
N GLY A 162 -22.38 -5.07 -4.16
CA GLY A 162 -21.76 -3.74 -4.09
C GLY A 162 -21.18 -3.24 -5.42
N LEU A 163 -21.48 -3.90 -6.54
CA LEU A 163 -21.00 -3.50 -7.86
C LEU A 163 -21.90 -2.45 -8.53
N GLY A 164 -23.19 -2.44 -8.19
CA GLY A 164 -24.16 -1.46 -8.69
C GLY A 164 -24.18 -1.34 -10.22
N GLU A 165 -24.01 -0.10 -10.70
CA GLU A 165 -23.96 0.26 -12.13
C GLU A 165 -22.57 0.08 -12.76
N ILE A 166 -21.50 -0.07 -11.97
CA ILE A 166 -20.13 -0.28 -12.48
C ILE A 166 -20.08 -1.58 -13.29
N ALA A 167 -20.78 -2.62 -12.84
CA ALA A 167 -20.85 -3.91 -13.52
C ALA A 167 -21.73 -3.92 -14.80
N THR A 168 -22.29 -2.77 -15.21
CA THR A 168 -22.96 -2.62 -16.52
C THR A 168 -22.17 -1.78 -17.51
N GLN A 169 -21.04 -1.20 -17.12
CA GLN A 169 -20.19 -0.48 -18.06
C GLN A 169 -19.26 -1.45 -18.79
N ASP A 170 -19.13 -1.27 -20.10
CA ASP A 170 -18.20 -2.04 -20.95
C ASP A 170 -16.73 -1.68 -20.71
N PHE A 171 -16.48 -0.52 -20.09
CA PHE A 171 -15.16 -0.09 -19.63
C PHE A 171 -15.28 0.82 -18.40
N ILE A 172 -14.26 0.85 -17.54
CA ILE A 172 -14.17 1.81 -16.45
C ILE A 172 -13.47 3.07 -16.99
N PRO A 173 -14.10 4.27 -16.94
CA PRO A 173 -13.47 5.48 -17.45
C PRO A 173 -12.24 5.87 -16.61
N ASP A 174 -11.21 6.37 -17.29
CA ASP A 174 -10.08 7.03 -16.64
C ASP A 174 -10.58 8.30 -15.93
N ALA A 175 -9.99 8.62 -14.77
CA ALA A 175 -10.31 9.90 -14.15
C ALA A 175 -9.81 11.05 -15.03
N THR A 176 -10.65 12.06 -15.20
CA THR A 176 -10.32 13.29 -15.90
C THR A 176 -10.47 14.48 -14.96
N LEU A 177 -10.18 15.69 -15.43
CA LEU A 177 -10.44 16.91 -14.67
C LEU A 177 -11.94 17.22 -14.52
N ILE A 178 -12.82 16.47 -15.20
CA ILE A 178 -14.27 16.73 -15.28
C ILE A 178 -15.08 15.54 -14.76
N GLU A 179 -14.62 14.32 -15.00
CA GLU A 179 -15.31 13.07 -14.67
C GLU A 179 -14.47 12.21 -13.72
N LYS A 180 -15.13 11.64 -12.71
CA LYS A 180 -14.48 10.75 -11.74
C LYS A 180 -14.25 9.38 -12.40
N GLY A 181 -13.04 8.84 -12.25
CA GLY A 181 -12.66 7.51 -12.75
C GLY A 181 -11.55 6.90 -11.90
N ILE A 182 -10.98 5.78 -12.34
CA ILE A 182 -9.79 5.19 -11.71
C ILE A 182 -8.53 5.80 -12.35
N THR A 183 -7.53 6.19 -11.56
CA THR A 183 -6.22 6.66 -12.05
C THR A 183 -5.11 5.83 -11.43
N GLN A 184 -4.11 5.46 -12.23
CA GLN A 184 -2.91 4.80 -11.71
C GLN A 184 -2.04 5.80 -10.95
N LEU A 185 -1.46 5.37 -9.84
CA LEU A 185 -0.59 6.21 -9.01
C LEU A 185 0.87 6.10 -9.44
N THR A 186 1.65 7.17 -9.29
CA THR A 186 3.10 7.20 -9.50
C THR A 186 3.87 7.69 -8.27
N ASP A 187 5.01 7.06 -8.03
CA ASP A 187 6.03 7.43 -7.05
C ASP A 187 7.24 8.14 -7.69
N LYS A 188 7.20 8.40 -9.00
CA LYS A 188 8.26 9.07 -9.76
C LYS A 188 7.75 10.35 -10.41
N THR A 189 8.61 11.37 -10.43
CA THR A 189 8.43 12.56 -11.28
C THR A 189 8.64 12.20 -12.75
N GLY A 190 7.89 12.81 -13.66
CA GLY A 190 8.02 12.58 -15.10
C GLY A 190 7.08 13.48 -15.90
N ASN A 191 6.81 13.10 -17.14
CA ASN A 191 5.94 13.81 -18.09
C ASN A 191 4.66 13.02 -18.43
N SER A 192 4.21 12.14 -17.53
CA SER A 192 2.98 11.38 -17.74
C SER A 192 1.74 12.25 -17.53
N ASN A 193 0.77 12.10 -18.43
CA ASN A 193 -0.57 12.69 -18.31
C ASN A 193 -1.63 11.66 -17.87
N THR A 194 -1.23 10.43 -17.57
CA THR A 194 -2.13 9.31 -17.22
C THR A 194 -1.94 8.80 -15.79
N LEU A 195 -0.92 9.31 -15.08
CA LEU A 195 -0.61 8.90 -13.71
C LEU A 195 -0.84 10.06 -12.73
N ALA A 196 -1.42 9.77 -11.58
CA ALA A 196 -1.56 10.73 -10.48
C ALA A 196 -0.39 10.58 -9.48
N ALA A 197 0.18 11.70 -9.04
CA ALA A 197 1.25 11.68 -8.04
C ALA A 197 0.74 11.15 -6.69
N THR A 198 1.47 10.22 -6.09
CA THR A 198 1.21 9.81 -4.71
C THR A 198 1.45 10.96 -3.74
N GLN A 199 0.76 10.95 -2.60
CA GLN A 199 0.99 11.93 -1.53
C GLN A 199 2.48 11.97 -1.10
N LYS A 200 3.12 10.80 -1.02
CA LYS A 200 4.55 10.70 -0.70
C LYS A 200 5.42 11.46 -1.73
N LEU A 201 5.19 11.25 -3.02
CA LEU A 201 5.92 11.97 -4.07
C LEU A 201 5.74 13.48 -3.96
N VAL A 202 4.52 13.95 -3.68
CA VAL A 202 4.25 15.38 -3.50
C VAL A 202 4.99 15.93 -2.28
N SER A 203 5.00 15.19 -1.16
CA SER A 203 5.77 15.56 0.03
C SER A 203 7.28 15.60 -0.23
N ASP A 204 7.84 14.58 -0.88
CA ASP A 204 9.28 14.52 -1.20
C ASP A 204 9.71 15.70 -2.11
N VAL A 205 8.87 16.07 -3.09
CA VAL A 205 9.09 17.25 -3.96
C VAL A 205 8.99 18.55 -3.16
N ASN A 206 8.02 18.67 -2.26
CA ASN A 206 7.86 19.84 -1.40
C ASN A 206 9.06 19.99 -0.43
N ASP A 207 9.54 18.90 0.14
CA ASP A 207 10.71 18.89 1.01
C ASP A 207 11.98 19.26 0.23
N ASN A 208 12.12 18.78 -1.01
CA ASN A 208 13.20 19.24 -1.89
C ASN A 208 13.15 20.75 -2.11
N ALA A 209 11.95 21.32 -2.33
CA ALA A 209 11.77 22.75 -2.51
C ALA A 209 12.08 23.54 -1.23
N ASN A 210 11.63 23.07 -0.07
CA ASN A 210 11.86 23.71 1.23
C ASN A 210 13.34 23.68 1.66
N ASN A 211 14.12 22.71 1.18
CA ASN A 211 15.56 22.61 1.45
C ASN A 211 16.43 23.53 0.56
N LYS A 212 15.84 24.32 -0.33
CA LYS A 212 16.56 25.32 -1.16
C LYS A 212 16.53 26.69 -0.50
N LEU A 213 17.49 27.55 -0.88
CA LEU A 213 17.53 28.94 -0.44
C LEU A 213 16.29 29.72 -0.91
N ALA A 214 15.60 30.35 0.03
CA ALA A 214 14.41 31.14 -0.18
C ALA A 214 14.80 32.58 -0.59
N LYS A 215 14.32 33.02 -1.76
CA LYS A 215 14.67 34.34 -2.33
C LYS A 215 14.30 35.51 -1.42
N ASN A 216 13.16 35.41 -0.74
CA ASN A 216 12.68 36.43 0.20
C ASN A 216 13.52 36.53 1.49
N GLN A 217 14.35 35.53 1.79
CA GLN A 217 15.26 35.57 2.94
C GLN A 217 16.60 36.24 2.63
N ASN A 218 16.89 36.55 1.36
CA ASN A 218 18.12 37.23 0.94
C ASN A 218 19.40 36.60 1.55
N GLY A 219 19.45 35.26 1.62
CA GLY A 219 20.59 34.51 2.15
C GLY A 219 20.67 34.42 3.69
N ALA A 220 19.64 34.88 4.42
CA ALA A 220 19.57 34.70 5.86
C ALA A 220 19.58 33.20 6.27
N ASP A 221 18.99 32.35 5.44
CA ASP A 221 18.84 30.88 5.52
C ASP A 221 20.07 30.07 5.06
N ILE A 222 21.18 30.72 4.70
CA ILE A 222 22.43 30.03 4.46
C ILE A 222 22.93 29.41 5.78
N PHE A 223 22.98 28.07 5.84
CA PHE A 223 23.38 27.32 7.03
C PHE A 223 24.79 27.69 7.53
N ASN A 224 25.79 27.63 6.64
CA ASN A 224 27.17 28.02 6.97
C ASN A 224 27.63 29.18 6.08
N LYS A 225 27.45 30.40 6.60
CA LYS A 225 27.79 31.64 5.90
C LYS A 225 29.30 31.76 5.63
N THR A 226 30.15 31.25 6.52
CA THR A 226 31.61 31.29 6.34
C THR A 226 32.06 30.40 5.20
N GLU A 227 31.56 29.15 5.14
CA GLU A 227 31.87 28.25 4.02
C GLU A 227 31.26 28.77 2.71
N PHE A 228 30.08 29.39 2.78
CA PHE A 228 29.49 30.06 1.61
C PHE A 228 30.41 31.17 1.07
N VAL A 229 30.91 32.07 1.94
CA VAL A 229 31.87 33.14 1.59
C VAL A 229 33.16 32.58 0.95
N LYS A 230 33.62 31.43 1.44
CA LYS A 230 34.77 30.71 0.86
C LYS A 230 34.45 30.10 -0.51
N ASN A 231 33.29 29.47 -0.66
CA ASN A 231 32.85 28.86 -1.93
C ASN A 231 32.62 29.90 -3.03
N ILE A 232 32.25 31.14 -2.68
CA ILE A 232 32.17 32.26 -3.62
C ILE A 232 33.51 32.99 -3.82
N GLY A 233 34.60 32.54 -3.21
CA GLY A 233 35.95 33.07 -3.42
C GLY A 233 36.28 34.37 -2.68
N LEU A 234 35.50 34.78 -1.69
CA LEU A 234 35.70 36.06 -0.97
C LEU A 234 36.55 35.94 0.32
N SER A 235 37.05 34.75 0.66
CA SER A 235 37.82 34.55 1.90
C SER A 235 39.04 35.46 2.01
N GLU A 236 39.84 35.55 0.94
CA GLU A 236 41.03 36.40 0.93
C GLU A 236 40.65 37.88 1.02
N MET A 237 39.61 38.32 0.29
CA MET A 237 39.12 39.70 0.35
C MET A 237 38.71 40.09 1.77
N VAL A 238 38.02 39.21 2.52
CA VAL A 238 37.65 39.47 3.92
C VAL A 238 38.89 39.61 4.81
N VAL A 239 39.92 38.79 4.59
CA VAL A 239 41.18 38.89 5.35
C VAL A 239 41.92 40.19 5.02
N LEU A 240 42.08 40.51 3.74
CA LEU A 240 42.71 41.75 3.28
C LEU A 240 41.96 42.98 3.81
N ALA A 241 40.63 42.98 3.76
CA ALA A 241 39.81 44.08 4.27
C ALA A 241 39.94 44.28 5.79
N LYS A 242 40.06 43.19 6.57
CA LYS A 242 40.28 43.26 8.03
C LYS A 242 41.66 43.83 8.39
N GLY A 243 42.67 43.58 7.55
CA GLY A 243 44.03 44.10 7.73
C GLY A 243 44.28 45.49 7.12
N ALA A 244 43.33 46.02 6.35
CA ALA A 244 43.49 47.29 5.67
C ALA A 244 43.55 48.47 6.65
N VAL A 245 44.45 49.43 6.39
CA VAL A 245 44.45 50.72 7.08
C VAL A 245 43.28 51.56 6.54
N PRO A 246 42.28 51.94 7.36
CA PRO A 246 41.15 52.72 6.88
C PRO A 246 41.59 54.11 6.42
N ASN A 247 41.02 54.62 5.33
CA ASN A 247 41.31 55.98 4.82
C ASN A 247 40.93 57.10 5.81
N SER A 248 40.08 56.79 6.80
CA SER A 248 39.73 57.70 7.90
C SER A 248 40.81 57.75 8.99
N ARG A 249 41.75 56.81 9.03
CA ARG A 249 42.88 56.83 9.94
C ARG A 249 43.82 57.96 9.50
N LYS A 250 44.08 58.87 10.44
CA LYS A 250 44.91 60.05 10.22
C LYS A 250 46.01 60.13 11.27
N ILE A 251 47.14 60.69 10.89
CA ILE A 251 48.16 61.18 11.83
C ILE A 251 48.15 62.70 11.73
N ASN A 252 47.88 63.38 12.85
CA ASN A 252 47.79 64.84 12.90
C ASN A 252 46.88 65.44 11.81
N GLY A 253 45.69 64.85 11.62
CA GLY A 253 44.71 65.32 10.63
C GLY A 253 45.00 64.98 9.16
N LYS A 254 46.17 64.40 8.85
CA LYS A 254 46.56 64.02 7.48
C LYS A 254 46.29 62.52 7.20
N PRO A 255 45.78 62.17 6.00
CA PRO A 255 45.51 60.78 5.60
C PRO A 255 46.79 59.96 5.43
N LEU A 256 46.66 58.63 5.41
CA LEU A 256 47.76 57.67 5.21
C LEU A 256 47.68 57.02 3.81
N PRO A 257 48.13 57.70 2.73
CA PRO A 257 48.05 57.16 1.37
C PRO A 257 49.08 56.07 1.07
N GLY A 258 50.02 55.80 1.98
CA GLY A 258 51.07 54.79 1.86
C GLY A 258 51.85 54.64 3.16
N ASP A 259 52.99 53.94 3.11
CA ASP A 259 53.85 53.71 4.28
C ASP A 259 54.38 55.03 4.86
N ILE A 260 54.42 55.09 6.19
CA ILE A 260 54.99 56.22 6.92
C ILE A 260 56.44 55.89 7.25
N SER A 261 57.37 56.60 6.61
CA SER A 261 58.77 56.61 7.01
C SER A 261 59.05 57.87 7.81
N LEU A 262 59.52 57.74 9.07
CA LEU A 262 59.92 58.85 9.92
C LEU A 262 61.43 58.82 10.13
N ASN A 263 62.12 59.91 9.84
CA ASN A 263 63.51 60.15 10.20
C ASN A 263 63.60 61.10 11.42
N ALA A 264 64.82 61.33 11.91
CA ALA A 264 65.03 62.18 13.10
C ALA A 264 64.51 63.61 12.91
N GLY A 265 64.67 64.17 11.70
CA GLY A 265 64.15 65.48 11.33
C GLY A 265 62.61 65.54 11.41
N ASP A 266 61.91 64.49 10.99
CA ASP A 266 60.44 64.44 10.98
C ASP A 266 59.81 64.53 12.39
N VAL A 267 60.55 64.13 13.43
CA VAL A 267 60.08 64.14 14.83
C VAL A 267 60.79 65.17 15.71
N GLY A 268 61.60 66.06 15.12
CA GLY A 268 62.35 67.07 15.86
C GLY A 268 63.41 66.48 16.80
N SER A 269 63.90 65.28 16.50
CA SER A 269 65.00 64.62 17.21
C SER A 269 66.30 64.86 16.46
N TYR A 270 67.42 64.76 17.18
CA TYR A 270 68.72 64.63 16.53
C TYR A 270 68.86 63.24 15.92
N ALA A 271 69.44 63.16 14.71
CA ALA A 271 69.95 61.92 14.20
C ALA A 271 71.08 61.41 15.11
N LYS A 272 71.32 60.10 15.10
CA LYS A 272 72.39 59.49 15.91
C LYS A 272 73.74 60.20 15.68
N SER A 273 74.10 60.47 14.43
CA SER A 273 75.32 61.19 14.07
C SER A 273 75.38 62.62 14.61
N GLU A 274 74.26 63.35 14.60
CA GLU A 274 74.19 64.72 15.12
C GLU A 274 74.33 64.74 16.63
N SER A 275 73.66 63.82 17.34
CA SER A 275 73.83 63.67 18.79
C SER A 275 75.26 63.34 19.15
N ASP A 276 75.86 62.38 18.43
CA ASP A 276 77.24 61.92 18.67
C ASP A 276 78.30 63.02 18.40
N ASN A 277 77.97 64.02 17.57
CA ASN A 277 78.84 65.14 17.24
C ASN A 277 78.58 66.39 18.12
N THR A 278 77.35 66.61 18.56
CA THR A 278 76.94 67.84 19.26
C THR A 278 77.08 67.71 20.77
N PHE A 279 76.80 66.52 21.32
CA PHE A 279 76.79 66.32 22.76
C PHE A 279 77.90 65.36 23.18
N LEU A 280 78.65 65.75 24.22
CA LEU A 280 79.57 64.84 24.87
C LEU A 280 78.79 63.96 25.86
N ARG A 281 78.69 62.65 25.57
CA ARG A 281 78.06 61.69 26.47
C ARG A 281 78.78 61.67 27.83
N ILE A 282 78.05 61.55 28.94
CA ILE A 282 78.63 61.54 30.31
C ILE A 282 79.72 60.45 30.50
N SER A 283 79.66 59.37 29.72
CA SER A 283 80.63 58.27 29.70
C SER A 283 81.55 58.26 28.47
N SER A 284 81.58 59.34 27.69
CA SER A 284 82.46 59.45 26.51
C SER A 284 83.92 59.60 26.94
N ASN A 285 84.83 58.97 26.20
CA ASN A 285 86.27 59.18 26.32
C ASN A 285 86.79 60.34 25.46
N LYS A 286 85.90 61.07 24.77
CA LYS A 286 86.25 62.28 24.01
C LYS A 286 86.35 63.50 24.93
N THR A 287 87.15 64.48 24.55
CA THR A 287 87.33 65.74 25.30
C THR A 287 86.46 66.86 24.72
N ALA A 288 85.88 67.73 25.55
CA ALA A 288 85.16 68.94 25.11
C ALA A 288 85.94 70.20 25.50
N THR A 289 86.01 71.16 24.58
CA THR A 289 86.65 72.46 24.80
C THR A 289 85.58 73.52 25.06
N VAL A 290 85.66 74.25 26.17
CA VAL A 290 84.79 75.41 26.46
C VAL A 290 85.46 76.69 25.94
N GLY A 291 84.70 77.58 25.27
CA GLY A 291 85.23 78.78 24.62
C GLY A 291 85.91 79.75 25.58
N ASN A 292 85.12 80.54 26.31
CA ASN A 292 85.63 81.42 27.37
C ASN A 292 84.99 81.01 28.69
N LEU A 293 85.79 80.51 29.63
CA LEU A 293 85.35 80.36 31.01
C LEU A 293 85.47 81.73 31.69
N LEU A 294 84.37 82.48 31.77
CA LEU A 294 84.34 83.76 32.46
C LEU A 294 84.24 83.54 33.98
N ILE A 295 85.28 83.95 34.70
CA ILE A 295 85.37 83.90 36.16
C ILE A 295 85.28 85.35 36.65
N ASP A 296 84.11 85.75 37.10
CA ASP A 296 83.77 87.10 37.54
C ASP A 296 83.90 87.21 39.08
N SER A 297 84.57 88.26 39.57
CA SER A 297 84.83 88.54 40.98
C SER A 297 83.73 89.35 41.71
N LYS A 298 82.61 89.68 41.05
CA LYS A 298 81.50 90.45 41.62
C LYS A 298 80.57 89.65 42.53
N THR A 299 80.80 88.34 42.68
CA THR A 299 80.18 87.52 43.74
C THR A 299 81.26 86.70 44.45
N PRO A 300 81.16 86.48 45.78
CA PRO A 300 82.30 86.04 46.59
C PRO A 300 82.87 84.64 46.29
N PHE A 301 82.35 83.89 45.29
CA PHE A 301 82.96 82.64 44.82
C PHE A 301 82.62 82.34 43.34
N PRO A 302 83.58 82.36 42.40
CA PRO A 302 83.37 81.73 41.09
C PRO A 302 83.54 80.20 41.22
N LYS A 303 82.47 79.44 41.02
CA LYS A 303 82.49 77.97 41.17
C LYS A 303 83.00 77.27 39.89
N LEU A 304 84.31 77.28 39.64
CA LEU A 304 84.91 76.23 38.80
C LEU A 304 85.27 75.04 39.71
N ARG A 305 84.66 73.88 39.47
CA ARG A 305 84.91 72.64 40.23
C ARG A 305 85.21 71.52 39.25
N PHE A 306 86.41 70.96 39.31
CA PHE A 306 86.75 69.73 38.60
C PHE A 306 86.44 68.56 39.52
N LYS A 307 85.34 67.84 39.28
CA LYS A 307 84.99 66.65 40.07
C LYS A 307 85.47 65.38 39.35
N SER A 308 86.31 64.58 39.99
CA SER A 308 86.73 63.28 39.45
C SER A 308 85.55 62.28 39.49
N LYS A 309 85.67 61.17 38.75
CA LYS A 309 84.67 60.09 38.72
C LYS A 309 84.35 59.54 40.12
N ASP A 310 85.34 59.55 41.01
CA ASP A 310 85.26 59.00 42.37
C ASP A 310 84.79 60.04 43.40
N GLY A 311 84.45 61.25 42.96
CA GLY A 311 83.75 62.25 43.76
C GLY A 311 84.61 63.37 44.33
N TYR A 312 85.93 63.30 44.19
CA TYR A 312 86.90 64.31 44.64
C TYR A 312 86.80 65.59 43.81
N ILE A 313 86.97 66.77 44.43
CA ILE A 313 86.83 68.06 43.75
C ILE A 313 88.13 68.86 43.86
N LEU A 314 88.69 69.27 42.71
CA LEU A 314 89.75 70.28 42.64
C LEU A 314 89.11 71.66 42.47
N GLY A 315 89.37 72.57 43.42
CA GLY A 315 88.84 73.93 43.44
C GLY A 315 89.94 74.99 43.30
N ILE A 316 89.58 76.16 42.77
CA ILE A 316 90.44 77.34 42.71
C ILE A 316 89.75 78.43 43.53
N ASN A 317 90.40 78.97 44.57
CA ASN A 317 89.86 80.07 45.37
C ASN A 317 90.82 81.26 45.32
N GLY A 318 90.30 82.44 44.98
CA GLY A 318 91.09 83.65 44.76
C GLY A 318 90.58 84.79 45.62
N SER A 319 91.10 84.92 46.84
CA SER A 319 90.91 86.12 47.65
C SER A 319 92.06 86.29 48.64
N GLU A 320 92.77 87.41 48.52
CA GLU A 320 93.92 87.92 49.28
C GLU A 320 95.31 87.33 48.98
N GLY A 321 96.11 88.10 48.22
CA GLY A 321 97.58 87.95 48.16
C GLY A 321 98.20 87.49 46.85
N LYS A 322 97.89 88.11 45.69
CA LYS A 322 98.63 88.04 44.39
C LYS A 322 99.14 86.66 43.87
N LEU A 323 98.75 85.53 44.44
CA LEU A 323 99.18 84.17 44.06
C LEU A 323 97.95 83.26 43.92
N LEU A 324 98.03 82.31 42.98
CA LEU A 324 97.01 81.30 42.72
C LEU A 324 97.08 80.20 43.81
N HIS A 325 96.03 80.04 44.62
CA HIS A 325 95.92 78.93 45.58
C HIS A 325 95.11 77.78 44.96
N ILE A 326 95.77 76.65 44.75
CA ILE A 326 95.15 75.38 44.36
C ILE A 326 95.08 74.53 45.64
N TYR A 327 93.88 74.05 46.01
CA TYR A 327 93.70 73.13 47.14
C TYR A 327 92.99 71.85 46.70
N SER A 328 93.29 70.76 47.38
CA SER A 328 92.47 69.54 47.40
C SER A 328 91.94 69.35 48.81
N ASP A 329 90.62 69.22 48.97
CA ASP A 329 90.04 68.72 50.22
C ASP A 329 90.18 67.19 50.23
N ASP A 330 91.36 66.71 50.60
CA ASP A 330 91.52 65.30 50.96
C ASP A 330 90.88 65.07 52.34
N PRO A 331 89.92 64.14 52.49
CA PRO A 331 89.54 63.69 53.81
C PRO A 331 90.76 63.02 54.46
N VAL A 332 91.13 63.54 55.63
CA VAL A 332 92.26 63.09 56.47
C VAL A 332 92.29 61.56 56.54
N CYS A 333 93.43 60.94 56.19
CA CYS A 333 93.70 59.55 56.50
C CYS A 333 93.55 59.36 58.02
N ALA A 334 92.53 58.61 58.44
CA ALA A 334 92.62 57.89 59.70
C ALA A 334 93.66 56.78 59.50
N ASP A 335 94.64 56.72 60.41
CA ASP A 335 95.78 55.79 60.40
C ASP A 335 95.42 54.33 60.09
#